data_AF-A0A4Y7SJF1-F1
#
_entry.id   AF-A0A4Y7SJF1-F1
#
_cell.length_a   1.000
_cell.length_b   1.000
_cell.length_c   1.000
_cell.angle_alpha   90.00
_cell.angle_beta   90.00
_cell.angle_gamma   90.00
#
_symmetry.space_group_name_H-M   'P 1'
#
loop_
_entity.id
_entity.type
_entity.pdbx_description
1 polymer ?
#
loop_
_entity_poly.entity_id
_entity_poly.type
_entity_poly.pdbx_seq_one_letter_code
_entity_poly.pdbx_strand_id
1 'polypeptide(L)'
;MSYNSPLASPGQYVTKINNLSNEAITIDQGVGNAKRDAADFASKYAGDFSLATDLKSKIEEFSDTWVRSLGQTRDAASSCSGWLDRVNNVFLSLINDIASDGDAKDVITEFNSLNRVCGL
;
A
#
# COMPACT_ATOMS: atom_id res chain seq x y z
N MET A 1 2.40 -27.85 -15.18
CA MET A 1 2.58 -27.25 -13.84
C MET A 1 1.18 -26.91 -13.32
N SER A 2 0.83 -27.33 -12.10
CA SER A 2 -0.44 -26.96 -11.47
C SER A 2 -0.39 -25.49 -11.06
N TYR A 3 -1.25 -24.65 -11.61
CA TYR A 3 -1.44 -23.30 -11.09
C TYR A 3 -2.20 -23.40 -9.76
N ASN A 4 -1.49 -23.23 -8.66
CA ASN A 4 -2.14 -23.05 -7.36
C ASN A 4 -2.56 -21.60 -7.26
N SER A 5 -3.86 -21.34 -7.38
CA SER A 5 -4.40 -20.00 -7.27
C SER A 5 -3.97 -19.36 -5.95
N PRO A 6 -3.47 -18.12 -5.96
CA PRO A 6 -3.24 -17.32 -4.75
C PRO A 6 -4.46 -17.27 -3.83
N LEU A 7 -5.66 -17.38 -4.41
CA LEU A 7 -6.94 -17.41 -3.70
C LEU A 7 -7.21 -18.76 -2.99
N ALA A 8 -6.58 -19.85 -3.44
CA ALA A 8 -6.74 -21.17 -2.83
C ALA A 8 -5.87 -21.35 -1.57
N SER A 9 -4.83 -20.53 -1.38
CA SER A 9 -4.02 -20.50 -0.16
C SER A 9 -3.56 -19.06 0.16
N PRO A 10 -4.48 -18.20 0.63
CA PRO A 10 -4.19 -16.78 0.84
C PRO A 10 -3.25 -16.53 2.03
N GLY A 11 -3.08 -17.50 2.93
CA GLY A 11 -2.34 -17.33 4.19
C GLY A 11 -0.88 -16.89 4.01
N GLN A 12 -0.22 -17.32 2.94
CA GLN A 12 1.15 -16.89 2.64
C GLN A 12 1.20 -15.40 2.20
N TYR A 13 0.21 -14.94 1.45
CA TYR A 13 0.09 -13.55 1.02
C TYR A 13 -0.22 -12.64 2.20
N VAL A 14 -1.17 -13.04 3.06
CA VAL A 14 -1.52 -12.32 4.29
C VAL A 14 -0.29 -12.17 5.19
N THR A 15 0.45 -13.27 5.42
CA THR A 15 1.68 -13.24 6.22
C THR A 15 2.71 -12.28 5.63
N LYS A 16 2.92 -12.31 4.31
CA LYS A 16 3.86 -11.42 3.63
C LYS A 16 3.46 -9.95 3.76
N ILE A 17 2.19 -9.62 3.57
CA ILE A 17 1.67 -8.25 3.71
C ILE A 17 1.84 -7.76 5.16
N ASN A 18 1.54 -8.61 6.15
CA ASN A 18 1.71 -8.26 7.56
C ASN A 18 3.18 -8.00 7.90
N ASN A 19 4.10 -8.82 7.40
CA ASN A 19 5.53 -8.60 7.61
C ASN A 19 6.00 -7.28 7.00
N LEU A 20 5.61 -6.98 5.76
CA LEU A 20 5.92 -5.70 5.10
C LEU A 20 5.33 -4.51 5.88
N SER A 21 4.12 -4.65 6.43
CA SER A 21 3.52 -3.61 7.28
C SER A 21 4.31 -3.38 8.56
N ASN A 22 4.77 -4.45 9.22
CA ASN A 22 5.56 -4.35 10.45
C ASN A 22 6.95 -3.75 10.18
N GLU A 23 7.58 -4.12 9.06
CA GLU A 23 8.84 -3.53 8.61
C GLU A 23 8.68 -2.04 8.34
N ALA A 24 7.62 -1.63 7.64
CA ALA A 24 7.34 -0.22 7.36
C ALA A 24 7.15 0.59 8.65
N ILE A 25 6.43 0.06 9.65
CA ILE A 25 6.27 0.70 10.97
C ILE A 25 7.61 0.87 11.67
N THR A 26 8.47 -0.16 11.63
CA THR A 26 9.79 -0.12 12.26
C THR A 26 10.69 0.94 11.60
N ILE A 27 10.68 0.99 10.26
CA ILE A 27 11.47 1.98 9.50
C ILE A 27 10.93 3.39 9.78
N ASP A 28 9.61 3.58 9.82
CA ASP A 28 9.00 4.88 10.11
C ASP A 28 9.40 5.44 11.48
N GLN A 29 9.41 4.58 12.50
CA GLN A 29 9.94 4.94 13.83
C GLN A 29 11.43 5.33 13.76
N GLY A 30 12.23 4.58 12.99
CA GLY A 30 13.65 4.89 12.76
C GLY A 30 13.86 6.24 12.08
N VAL A 31 13.06 6.55 11.06
CA VAL A 31 13.07 7.84 10.34
C VAL A 31 12.72 8.98 11.31
N GLY A 32 11.67 8.81 12.12
CA GLY A 32 11.26 9.79 13.12
C GLY A 32 12.34 10.05 14.19
N ASN A 33 12.99 9.00 14.67
CA ASN A 33 14.12 9.13 15.59
C ASN A 33 15.31 9.86 14.95
N ALA A 34 15.71 9.48 13.73
CA ALA A 34 16.80 10.14 13.02
C ALA A 34 16.51 11.63 12.78
N LYS A 35 15.26 11.99 12.44
CA LYS A 35 14.83 13.39 12.30
C LYS A 35 14.97 14.17 13.60
N ARG A 36 14.53 13.60 14.72
CA ARG A 36 14.69 14.22 16.05
C ARG A 36 16.16 14.39 16.41
N ASP A 37 16.96 13.34 16.27
CA ASP A 37 18.36 13.35 16.66
C ASP A 37 19.18 14.34 15.80
N ALA A 38 18.85 14.46 14.52
CA ALA A 38 19.45 15.46 13.62
C ALA A 38 19.05 16.90 14.00
N ALA A 39 17.80 17.12 14.38
CA ALA A 39 17.35 18.42 14.88
C ALA A 39 18.06 18.80 16.19
N ASP A 40 18.19 17.86 17.12
CA ASP A 40 18.91 18.06 18.38
C ASP A 40 20.40 18.34 18.14
N PHE A 41 21.03 17.61 17.22
CA PHE A 41 22.43 17.84 16.83
C PHE A 41 22.64 19.23 16.22
N ALA A 42 21.79 19.60 15.25
CA ALA A 42 21.84 20.94 14.64
C ALA A 42 21.61 22.05 15.67
N SER A 43 20.70 21.86 16.62
CA SER A 43 20.44 22.86 17.67
C SER A 43 21.67 23.19 18.54
N LYS A 44 22.58 22.22 18.69
CA LYS A 44 23.79 22.34 19.52
C LYS A 44 24.99 22.86 18.74
N TYR A 45 25.10 22.49 17.46
CA TYR A 45 26.35 22.63 16.71
C TYR A 45 26.23 23.42 15.41
N ALA A 46 25.04 23.89 15.01
CA ALA A 46 24.86 24.63 13.76
C ALA A 46 25.65 25.95 13.70
N GLY A 47 25.92 26.57 14.86
CA GLY A 47 26.76 27.78 14.94
C GLY A 47 28.24 27.51 14.67
N ASP A 48 28.70 26.29 14.94
CA ASP A 48 30.11 25.90 14.82
C ASP A 48 30.39 25.13 13.51
N PHE A 49 29.38 24.39 13.01
CA PHE A 49 29.50 23.53 11.84
C PHE A 49 28.27 23.64 10.94
N SER A 50 28.45 24.21 9.74
CA SER A 50 27.38 24.29 8.74
C SER A 50 26.82 22.92 8.34
N LEU A 51 27.66 21.88 8.37
CA LEU A 51 27.27 20.50 8.07
C LEU A 51 26.17 19.97 8.99
N ALA A 52 26.07 20.48 10.23
CA ALA A 52 25.00 20.10 11.15
C ALA A 52 23.62 20.58 10.64
N THR A 53 23.56 21.77 10.04
CA THR A 53 22.36 22.30 9.40
C THR A 53 22.00 21.51 8.14
N ASP A 54 22.98 21.18 7.31
CA ASP A 54 22.78 20.38 6.09
C ASP A 54 22.26 18.98 6.42
N LEU A 55 22.81 18.34 7.45
CA LEU A 55 22.37 17.03 7.91
C LEU A 55 20.89 17.05 8.32
N LYS A 56 20.49 18.04 9.12
CA LYS A 56 19.10 18.23 9.52
C LYS A 56 18.19 18.39 8.29
N SER A 57 18.54 19.29 7.38
CA SER A 57 17.73 19.56 6.19
C SER A 57 17.55 18.32 5.31
N LYS A 58 18.61 17.52 5.10
CA LYS A 58 18.54 16.29 4.31
C LYS A 58 17.67 15.22 4.96
N ILE A 59 17.74 15.09 6.29
CA ILE A 59 16.91 14.12 7.01
C ILE A 59 15.44 14.56 7.02
N GLU A 60 15.16 15.87 7.08
CA GLU A 60 13.81 16.40 6.91
C GLU A 60 13.24 16.08 5.52
N GLU A 61 13.99 16.35 4.45
CA GLU A 61 13.59 16.03 3.07
C GLU A 61 13.35 14.52 2.87
N PHE A 62 14.24 13.69 3.41
CA PHE A 62 14.09 12.24 3.37
C PHE A 62 12.83 11.79 4.11
N SER A 63 12.57 12.34 5.31
CA SER A 63 11.38 12.02 6.10
C SER A 63 10.09 12.37 5.35
N ASP A 64 10.03 13.50 4.67
CA ASP A 64 8.84 13.92 3.93
C ASP A 64 8.61 13.02 2.70
N THR A 65 9.69 12.65 2.02
CA THR A 65 9.64 11.70 0.90
C THR A 65 9.20 10.30 1.35
N TRP A 66 9.68 9.84 2.50
CA TRP A 66 9.29 8.57 3.11
C TRP A 66 7.79 8.54 3.43
N VAL A 67 7.28 9.54 4.15
CA VAL A 67 5.85 9.64 4.50
C VAL A 67 4.96 9.68 3.26
N ARG A 68 5.36 10.42 2.22
CA ARG A 68 4.63 10.45 0.94
C ARG A 68 4.58 9.06 0.28
N SER A 69 5.69 8.33 0.30
CA SER A 69 5.77 6.99 -0.28
C SER A 69 4.93 5.97 0.49
N LEU A 70 4.87 6.08 1.82
CA LEU A 70 3.96 5.29 2.66
C LEU A 70 2.50 5.59 2.33
N GLY A 71 2.13 6.85 2.15
CA GLY A 71 0.78 7.26 1.72
C GLY A 71 0.38 6.63 0.39
N GLN A 72 1.25 6.69 -0.62
CA GLN A 72 1.00 6.07 -1.93
C GLN A 72 0.82 4.54 -1.82
N THR A 73 1.65 3.89 -0.99
CA THR A 73 1.55 2.44 -0.77
C THR A 73 0.24 2.06 -0.10
N ARG A 74 -0.21 2.84 0.89
CA ARG A 74 -1.51 2.67 1.55
C ARG A 74 -2.67 2.84 0.57
N ASP A 75 -2.62 3.86 -0.27
CA ASP A 75 -3.70 4.13 -1.23
C ASP A 75 -3.79 3.03 -2.30
N ALA A 76 -2.65 2.49 -2.74
CA ALA A 76 -2.60 1.32 -3.61
C ALA A 76 -3.18 0.07 -2.91
N ALA A 77 -2.80 -0.20 -1.66
CA ALA A 77 -3.34 -1.31 -0.88
C ALA A 77 -4.87 -1.18 -0.68
N SER A 78 -5.36 0.03 -0.40
CA SER A 78 -6.79 0.32 -0.29
C SER A 78 -7.53 0.09 -1.60
N SER A 79 -6.94 0.50 -2.73
CA SER A 79 -7.50 0.25 -4.06
C SER A 79 -7.63 -1.25 -4.36
N CYS A 80 -6.61 -2.04 -4.05
CA CYS A 80 -6.65 -3.51 -4.17
C CYS A 80 -7.71 -4.14 -3.25
N SER A 81 -7.86 -3.64 -2.02
CA SER A 81 -8.90 -4.10 -1.09
C SER A 81 -10.29 -3.80 -1.63
N GLY A 82 -10.52 -2.60 -2.18
CA GLY A 82 -11.80 -2.23 -2.78
C GLY A 82 -12.12 -3.07 -4.02
N TRP A 83 -11.10 -3.39 -4.83
CA TRP A 83 -11.25 -4.33 -5.94
C TRP A 83 -11.70 -5.71 -5.44
N LEU A 84 -11.04 -6.27 -4.43
CA LEU A 84 -11.37 -7.59 -3.89
C LEU A 84 -12.78 -7.63 -3.29
N ASP A 85 -13.18 -6.58 -2.58
CA ASP A 85 -14.53 -6.45 -2.02
C ASP A 85 -15.59 -6.44 -3.12
N ARG A 86 -15.34 -5.71 -4.21
CA ARG A 86 -16.23 -5.69 -5.39
C ARG A 86 -16.33 -7.05 -6.06
N VAL A 87 -15.23 -7.81 -6.14
CA VAL A 87 -15.28 -9.21 -6.63
C VAL A 87 -16.18 -10.05 -5.73
N ASN A 88 -15.96 -10.03 -4.42
CA ASN A 88 -16.65 -10.92 -3.48
C ASN A 88 -18.14 -10.57 -3.31
N ASN A 89 -18.48 -9.29 -3.20
CA ASN A 89 -19.83 -8.87 -2.84
C ASN A 89 -20.71 -8.53 -4.04
N VAL A 90 -20.13 -8.00 -5.12
CA VAL A 90 -20.90 -7.58 -6.30
C VAL A 90 -20.86 -8.66 -7.37
N PHE A 91 -19.66 -9.02 -7.84
CA PHE A 91 -19.54 -9.93 -8.97
C PHE A 91 -20.03 -11.35 -8.65
N LEU A 92 -19.65 -11.92 -7.51
CA LEU A 92 -20.14 -13.26 -7.12
C LEU A 92 -21.65 -13.26 -6.84
N SER A 93 -22.23 -12.16 -6.35
CA SER A 93 -23.69 -12.05 -6.19
C SER A 93 -24.38 -12.09 -7.55
N LEU A 94 -23.91 -11.29 -8.51
CA LEU A 94 -24.48 -11.26 -9.86
C LEU A 94 -24.45 -12.64 -10.54
N ILE A 95 -23.43 -13.46 -10.28
CA ILE A 95 -23.37 -14.85 -10.78
C ILE A 95 -24.50 -15.72 -10.20
N ASN A 96 -24.79 -15.56 -8.91
CA ASN A 96 -25.82 -16.35 -8.23
C ASN A 96 -27.24 -15.93 -8.65
N ASP A 97 -27.41 -14.72 -9.17
CA ASP A 97 -28.70 -14.12 -9.51
C ASP A 97 -29.02 -14.20 -11.03
N ILE A 98 -28.23 -14.93 -11.82
CA ILE A 98 -28.47 -15.06 -13.27
C ILE A 98 -29.77 -15.83 -13.53
N ALA A 99 -30.79 -15.13 -14.03
CA ALA A 99 -32.05 -15.73 -14.46
C ALA A 99 -32.36 -15.52 -15.95
N SER A 100 -31.63 -14.61 -16.60
CA SER A 100 -31.86 -14.20 -17.99
C SER A 100 -30.57 -13.90 -18.77
N ASP A 101 -30.70 -13.82 -20.08
CA ASP A 101 -29.63 -13.36 -20.98
C ASP A 101 -29.22 -11.89 -20.71
N GLY A 102 -30.09 -11.10 -20.08
CA GLY A 102 -29.77 -9.75 -19.62
C GLY A 102 -28.77 -9.79 -18.46
N ASP A 103 -29.06 -10.59 -17.44
CA ASP A 103 -28.21 -10.75 -16.26
C ASP A 103 -26.83 -11.30 -16.64
N ALA A 104 -26.78 -12.22 -17.61
CA ALA A 104 -25.53 -12.75 -18.14
C ALA A 104 -24.66 -11.66 -18.81
N LYS A 105 -25.26 -10.67 -19.48
CA LYS A 105 -24.53 -9.53 -20.08
C LYS A 105 -24.03 -8.57 -19.00
N ASP A 106 -24.78 -8.39 -17.92
CA ASP A 106 -24.39 -7.53 -16.81
C ASP A 106 -23.19 -8.14 -16.06
N VAL A 107 -23.17 -9.47 -15.85
CA VAL A 107 -22.02 -10.20 -15.31
C VAL A 107 -20.77 -10.02 -16.17
N ILE A 108 -20.89 -10.16 -17.50
CA ILE A 108 -19.76 -9.95 -18.44
C ILE A 108 -19.27 -8.51 -18.38
N THR A 109 -20.17 -7.53 -18.29
CA THR A 109 -19.83 -6.12 -18.18
C THR A 109 -19.08 -5.83 -16.88
N GLU A 110 -19.54 -6.38 -15.76
CA GLU A 110 -18.89 -6.24 -14.47
C GLU A 110 -17.50 -6.92 -14.46
N PHE A 111 -17.37 -8.13 -15.02
CA PHE A 111 -16.08 -8.81 -15.18
C PHE A 111 -15.07 -7.96 -15.98
N ASN A 112 -15.51 -7.37 -17.09
CA ASN A 112 -14.66 -6.50 -17.91
C ASN A 112 -14.28 -5.20 -17.19
N SER A 113 -15.17 -4.67 -16.34
CA SER A 113 -14.88 -3.53 -15.48
C SER A 113 -13.81 -3.88 -14.43
N LEU A 114 -13.92 -5.07 -13.80
CA LEU A 114 -12.96 -5.54 -12.79
C LEU A 114 -11.55 -5.75 -13.35
N ASN A 115 -11.41 -6.26 -14.58
CA ASN A 115 -10.09 -6.44 -15.22
C ASN A 115 -9.35 -5.11 -15.45
N ARG A 116 -10.07 -4.00 -15.62
CA ARG A 116 -9.48 -2.68 -15.89
C ARG A 116 -8.91 -1.98 -14.65
N VAL A 117 -9.27 -2.40 -13.44
CA VAL A 117 -8.87 -1.72 -12.18
C VAL A 117 -7.49 -2.14 -11.70
N CYS A 118 -7.06 -3.37 -11.98
CA CYS A 118 -5.76 -3.90 -11.54
C CYS A 118 -4.70 -4.03 -12.66
N GLY A 119 -5.02 -3.63 -13.90
CA GLY A 119 -4.05 -3.70 -15.01
C GLY A 119 -3.60 -5.12 -15.36
N LEU A 120 -4.54 -6.09 -15.32
CA LEU A 120 -4.35 -7.43 -15.85
C LEU A 120 -5.00 -7.55 -17.24
#